data_AF-A0A946VQE3-F1
#
_entry.id   AF-A0A946VQE3-F1
#
_cell.length_a   1.000
_cell.length_b   1.000
_cell.length_c   1.000
_cell.angle_alpha   90.00
_cell.angle_beta   90.00
_cell.angle_gamma   90.00
#
_symmetry.space_group_name_H-M   'P 1'
#
loop_
_entity.id
_entity.type
_entity.pdbx_description
1 polymer ?
#
loop_
_entity_poly.entity_id
_entity_poly.type
_entity_poly.pdbx_seq_one_letter_code
_entity_poly.pdbx_strand_id
1 'polypeptide(L)' 'MKLNKSLITNCLALLLVLVGLALDEPVRQYVLNAGLFALSGGLTNWLAIYMLFERVPGFYGSG' A
#
# COMPACT_ATOMS: atom_id res chain seq x y z
N MET A 1 13.52 5.31 16.96
CA MET A 1 12.98 4.65 15.75
C MET A 1 12.21 5.68 14.94
N LYS A 2 12.73 6.12 13.78
CA LYS A 2 11.96 7.01 12.90
C LYS A 2 10.78 6.20 12.37
N LEU A 3 9.56 6.57 12.72
CA LEU A 3 8.35 6.02 12.12
C LEU A 3 8.43 6.29 10.61
N ASN A 4 8.68 5.24 9.82
CA ASN A 4 8.61 5.31 8.37
C ASN A 4 7.15 5.67 8.03
N LYS A 5 6.92 6.86 7.49
CA LYS A 5 5.57 7.37 7.21
C LYS A 5 4.77 6.42 6.30
N SER A 6 5.45 5.74 5.36
CA SER A 6 4.89 4.71 4.49
C SER A 6 4.40 3.47 5.24
N LEU A 7 5.01 3.15 6.39
CA LEU A 7 4.62 2.01 7.23
C LEU A 7 3.27 2.28 7.91
N ILE A 8 3.02 3.53 8.33
CA ILE A 8 1.74 3.93 8.91
C ILE A 8 0.62 3.84 7.88
N THR A 9 0.84 4.35 6.66
CA THR A 9 -0.17 4.35 5.60
C THR A 9 -0.50 2.95 5.09
N ASN A 10 0.51 2.08 4.95
CA ASN A 10 0.29 0.68 4.58
C ASN A 10 -0.42 -0.09 5.69
N CYS A 11 -0.10 0.18 6.96
CA CYS A 11 -0.79 -0.44 8.10
C CYS A 11 -2.27 -0.02 8.18
N LEU A 12 -2.56 1.27 7.93
CA LEU A 12 -3.93 1.79 7.81
C LEU A 12 -4.70 1.14 6.65
N ALA A 13 -4.08 1.00 5.49
CA ALA A 13 -4.69 0.33 4.33
C ALA A 13 -4.97 -1.16 4.62
N LEU A 14 -4.06 -1.83 5.32
CA LEU A 14 -4.22 -3.24 5.75
C LEU A 14 -5.35 -3.38 6.77
N LEU A 15 -5.44 -2.47 7.75
CA LEU A 15 -6.59 -2.39 8.65
C LEU A 15 -7.90 -2.19 7.89
N LEU A 16 -7.91 -1.35 6.86
CA LEU A 16 -9.11 -1.10 6.04
C LEU A 16 -9.57 -2.35 5.29
N VAL A 17 -8.62 -3.19 4.82
CA VAL A 17 -8.92 -4.52 4.26
C VAL A 17 -9.47 -5.48 5.31
N LEU A 18 -8.86 -5.53 6.50
CA LEU A 18 -9.34 -6.40 7.59
C LEU A 18 -10.74 -6.02 8.06
N VAL A 19 -11.01 -4.72 8.17
CA VAL A 19 -12.35 -4.19 8.46
C VAL A 19 -13.30 -4.58 7.32
N GLY A 20 -12.89 -4.38 6.06
CA GLY A 20 -13.68 -4.81 4.90
C GLY A 20 -14.05 -6.29 4.90
N LEU A 21 -13.19 -7.18 5.41
CA LEU A 21 -13.47 -8.62 5.54
C LEU A 21 -14.45 -8.97 6.68
N ALA A 22 -14.52 -8.11 7.71
CA ALA A 22 -15.40 -8.30 8.86
C ALA A 22 -16.80 -7.68 8.69
N LEU A 23 -17.03 -6.91 7.62
CA LEU A 23 -18.33 -6.33 7.30
C LEU A 23 -19.21 -7.28 6.47
N ASP A 24 -20.53 -7.16 6.65
CA ASP A 24 -21.53 -7.84 5.84
C ASP A 24 -21.88 -7.09 4.54
N GLU A 25 -22.49 -7.80 3.60
CA GLU A 25 -23.05 -7.20 2.38
C GLU A 25 -24.15 -6.17 2.73
N PRO A 26 -24.29 -5.07 1.98
CA PRO A 26 -23.64 -4.74 0.70
C PRO A 26 -22.35 -3.91 0.82
N VAL A 27 -22.00 -3.46 2.03
CA VAL A 27 -20.92 -2.48 2.25
C VAL A 27 -19.54 -3.14 2.15
N ARG A 28 -19.48 -4.45 2.44
CA ARG A 28 -18.28 -5.29 2.31
C ARG A 28 -17.51 -5.07 1.02
N GLN A 29 -18.17 -5.17 -0.14
CA GLN A 29 -17.52 -5.06 -1.44
C GLN A 29 -16.81 -3.72 -1.66
N TYR A 30 -17.42 -2.61 -1.21
CA TYR A 30 -16.88 -1.27 -1.39
C TYR A 30 -15.67 -1.04 -0.50
N VAL A 31 -15.77 -1.44 0.78
CA VAL A 31 -14.69 -1.26 1.76
C VAL A 31 -13.50 -2.16 1.43
N LEU A 32 -13.76 -3.40 1.02
CA LEU A 32 -12.72 -4.36 0.65
C LEU A 32 -12.00 -3.90 -0.62
N ASN A 33 -12.72 -3.45 -1.66
CA ASN A 33 -12.11 -2.90 -2.87
C ASN A 33 -11.32 -1.62 -2.59
N ALA A 34 -11.86 -0.70 -1.77
CA ALA A 34 -11.15 0.52 -1.36
C ALA A 34 -9.87 0.20 -0.57
N GLY A 35 -9.93 -0.77 0.35
CA GLY A 35 -8.79 -1.23 1.13
C GLY A 35 -7.71 -1.86 0.25
N LEU A 36 -8.10 -2.78 -0.65
CA LEU A 36 -7.16 -3.42 -1.58
C LEU A 36 -6.51 -2.40 -2.53
N PHE A 37 -7.29 -1.44 -3.03
CA PHE A 37 -6.77 -0.38 -3.88
C PHE A 37 -5.80 0.54 -3.13
N ALA A 38 -6.13 0.92 -1.89
CA ALA A 38 -5.26 1.72 -1.03
C ALA A 38 -3.96 0.97 -0.67
N LEU A 39 -4.03 -0.34 -0.39
CA LEU A 39 -2.86 -1.17 -0.08
C LEU A 39 -1.94 -1.29 -1.29
N SER A 40 -2.49 -1.66 -2.45
CA SER A 40 -1.73 -1.80 -3.69
C SER A 40 -1.10 -0.47 -4.11
N GLY A 41 -1.88 0.62 -4.10
CA GLY A 41 -1.41 1.96 -4.45
C GLY A 41 -0.35 2.50 -3.49
N GLY A 42 -0.50 2.26 -2.18
CA GLY A 42 0.51 2.62 -1.19
C GLY A 42 1.83 1.88 -1.40
N LEU A 43 1.76 0.58 -1.70
CA LEU A 43 2.94 -0.27 -1.93
C LEU A 43 3.67 0.08 -3.23
N THR A 44 2.92 0.30 -4.32
CA THR A 44 3.52 0.74 -5.60
C THR A 44 4.07 2.15 -5.54
N ASN A 45 3.42 3.08 -4.82
CA ASN A 45 3.95 4.43 -4.62
C ASN A 45 5.25 4.42 -3.81
N TRP A 46 5.32 3.59 -2.75
CA TRP A 46 6.56 3.39 -2.02
C TRP A 46 7.67 2.86 -2.92
N LEU A 47 7.36 1.87 -3.75
CA LEU A 47 8.30 1.33 -4.72
C LEU A 47 8.75 2.40 -5.73
N ALA A 48 7.84 3.21 -6.27
CA ALA A 48 8.17 4.28 -7.21
C ALA A 48 9.14 5.32 -6.60
N ILE A 49 8.91 5.73 -5.35
CA ILE A 49 9.83 6.61 -4.62
C ILE A 49 11.19 5.92 -4.44
N TYR A 50 11.18 4.63 -4.11
CA TYR A 50 12.41 3.84 -4.03
C TYR A 50 13.16 3.85 -5.38
N MET A 51 12.47 3.65 -6.52
CA MET A 51 13.10 3.68 -7.84
C MET A 51 13.64 5.06 -8.25
N LEU A 52 13.10 6.15 -7.69
CA LEU A 52 13.54 7.52 -7.98
C LEU A 52 14.82 7.90 -7.23
N PHE A 53 15.03 7.35 -6.04
CA PHE A 53 16.15 7.73 -5.15
C PHE A 53 17.20 6.63 -4.97
N GLU A 54 16.83 5.38 -5.19
CA GLU A 54 17.72 4.23 -5.09
C GLU A 54 17.71 3.43 -6.40
N ARG A 55 18.87 2.86 -6.74
CA ARG A 55 18.97 1.94 -7.86
C ARG A 55 18.17 0.69 -7.56
N VAL A 56 17.21 0.39 -8.43
CA VAL A 56 16.47 -0.87 -8.36
C VAL A 56 17.40 -2.03 -8.70
N PRO A 57 17.65 -2.98 -7.78
CA PRO A 57 18.51 -4.11 -8.06
C PRO A 57 17.90 -4.96 -9.19
N GLY A 58 18.60 -5.06 -10.32
CA GLY A 58 18.19 -5.84 -11.49
C GLY A 58 17.86 -5.05 -12.77
N PHE A 59 17.78 -3.72 -12.72
CA PHE A 59 17.62 -2.88 -13.91
C PHE A 59 18.92 -2.12 -14.23
N TYR A 60 19.65 -2.59 -15.25
CA TYR A 60 20.87 -1.95 -15.75
C TYR A 60 20.48 -0.66 -16.48
N GLY A 61 20.78 0.51 -15.87
CA GLY A 61 20.48 1.82 -16.46
C GLY A 61 19.82 2.85 -15.53
N SER A 62 19.52 2.52 -14.28
CA SER A 62 19.17 3.55 -13.29
C SER A 62 20.43 4.36 -12.97
N GLY A 63 20.39 5.69 -13.10
CA GLY A 63 21.51 6.61 -12.82
C GLY A 63 21.89 6.62 -11.35
#